data_AF-A0A0Q6JM15-F1
#
_entry.id   AF-A0A0Q6JM15-F1
#
_cell.length_a   1.000
_cell.length_b   1.000
_cell.length_c   1.000
_cell.angle_alpha   90.00
_cell.angle_beta   90.00
_cell.angle_gamma   90.00
#
_symmetry.space_group_name_H-M   'P 1'
#
loop_
_entity.id
_entity.type
_entity.pdbx_description
1 polymer ?
#
loop_
_entity_poly.entity_id
_entity_poly.type
_entity_poly.pdbx_seq_one_letter_code
_entity_poly.pdbx_strand_id
1 'polypeptide(L)' 'MHDEIERLDAQILAAVARRTELTRTVGMMEPRSAASSAREMSVLQHFGDLGREGRTLGMLLLRMGRGQIAR' A
#
# COMPACT_ATOMS: atom_id res chain seq x y z
N MET A 1 10.73 -23.43 11.03
CA MET A 1 10.65 -22.58 9.81
C MET A 1 9.24 -22.07 9.57
N HIS A 2 8.20 -22.92 9.67
CA HIS A 2 6.80 -22.47 9.58
C HIS A 2 6.45 -21.37 10.58
N ASP A 3 6.84 -21.51 11.85
CA ASP A 3 6.58 -20.48 12.87
C ASP A 3 7.22 -19.13 12.54
N GLU A 4 8.33 -19.12 11.82
CA GLU A 4 8.98 -17.87 11.40
C GLU A 4 8.21 -17.20 10.25
N ILE A 5 7.73 -18.00 9.30
CA ILE A 5 6.84 -17.53 8.23
C ILE A 5 5.55 -16.97 8.83
N GLU A 6 4.92 -17.67 9.78
CA GLU A 6 3.69 -17.20 10.43
C GLU A 6 3.90 -15.88 11.18
N ARG A 7 5.04 -15.72 11.87
CA ARG A 7 5.39 -14.44 12.51
C ARG A 7 5.59 -13.33 11.49
N LEU A 8 6.28 -13.60 10.38
CA LEU A 8 6.47 -12.62 9.31
C LEU A 8 5.14 -12.25 8.66
N ASP A 9 4.27 -13.22 8.41
CA ASP A 9 2.94 -13.00 7.85
C ASP A 9 2.07 -12.13 8.77
N ALA A 10 2.12 -12.38 10.09
CA ALA A 10 1.43 -11.54 11.07
C ALA A 10 1.95 -10.10 11.06
N GLN A 11 3.27 -9.91 10.93
CA GLN A 11 3.89 -8.58 10.83
C GLN A 11 3.50 -7.87 9.53
N ILE A 12 3.51 -8.58 8.40
CA ILE A 12 3.09 -8.04 7.10
C ILE A 12 1.62 -7.62 7.16
N LEU A 13 0.75 -8.47 7.71
CA LEU A 13 -0.68 -8.16 7.83
C LEU A 13 -0.93 -6.92 8.69
N ALA A 14 -0.29 -6.83 9.86
CA ALA A 14 -0.38 -5.67 10.74
C ALA A 14 0.12 -4.39 10.06
N ALA A 15 1.24 -4.47 9.34
CA ALA A 15 1.80 -3.33 8.61
C ALA A 15 0.87 -2.87 7.47
N VAL A 16 0.29 -3.81 6.71
CA VAL A 16 -0.66 -3.52 5.62
C VAL A 16 -1.94 -2.86 6.15
N ALA A 17 -2.48 -3.36 7.26
CA ALA A 17 -3.66 -2.78 7.91
C ALA A 17 -3.39 -1.32 8.34
N ARG A 18 -2.27 -1.10 9.04
CA ARG A 18 -1.90 0.25 9.51
C ARG A 18 -1.62 1.20 8.33
N ARG A 19 -0.93 0.74 7.30
CA ARG A 19 -0.65 1.53 6.08
C ARG A 19 -1.94 1.93 5.38
N THR A 20 -2.91 1.03 5.30
CA THR A 20 -4.21 1.28 4.68
C THR A 20 -4.96 2.39 5.42
N GLU A 21 -5.04 2.30 6.75
CA GLU A 21 -5.71 3.31 7.59
C GLU A 21 -5.06 4.69 7.46
N LEU A 22 -3.74 4.75 7.51
CA LEU A 22 -2.99 6.00 7.34
C LEU A 22 -3.20 6.59 5.93
N THR A 23 -3.14 5.77 4.89
CA THR A 23 -3.32 6.23 3.51
C THR A 23 -4.74 6.77 3.30
N ARG A 24 -5.76 6.11 3.87
CA ARG A 24 -7.14 6.59 3.81
C ARG A 24 -7.28 7.93 4.53
N THR A 25 -6.74 8.05 5.75
CA THR A 25 -6.76 9.29 6.53
C THR A 25 -6.13 10.45 5.75
N VAL A 26 -4.94 10.24 5.18
CA VAL A 26 -4.26 11.24 4.35
C VAL A 26 -5.08 11.58 3.09
N GLY A 27 -5.64 10.59 2.42
CA GLY A 27 -6.47 10.80 1.21
C GLY A 27 -7.79 11.54 1.47
N MET A 28 -8.32 11.52 2.69
CA MET A 28 -9.47 12.35 3.08
C MET A 28 -9.07 13.81 3.30
N MET A 29 -7.81 14.06 3.69
CA MET A 29 -7.27 15.42 3.89
C MET A 29 -6.76 16.03 2.58
N GLU A 30 -6.18 15.21 1.69
CA GLU A 30 -5.59 15.64 0.42
C GLU A 30 -6.39 15.11 -0.78
N PRO A 31 -7.12 15.98 -1.49
CA PRO A 31 -7.81 15.58 -2.70
C PRO A 31 -6.80 15.19 -3.80
N ARG A 32 -7.30 14.47 -4.82
CA ARG A 32 -6.51 14.05 -5.98
C ARG A 32 -5.78 15.25 -6.59
N SER A 33 -4.45 15.18 -6.64
CA SER A 33 -3.57 16.23 -7.14
C SER A 33 -2.37 15.65 -7.89
N ALA A 34 -1.56 16.53 -8.49
CA ALA A 34 -0.28 16.13 -9.08
C ALA A 34 0.68 15.56 -8.02
N ALA A 35 0.71 16.18 -6.84
CA ALA A 35 1.53 15.72 -5.71
C ALA A 35 1.08 14.34 -5.20
N SER A 36 -0.23 14.11 -5.07
CA SER A 36 -0.74 12.79 -4.68
C SER A 36 -0.38 11.73 -5.73
N SER A 37 -0.47 12.06 -7.02
CA SER A 37 -0.10 11.15 -8.13
C SER A 37 1.39 10.82 -8.16
N ALA A 38 2.26 11.81 -7.90
CA ALA A 38 3.70 11.60 -7.78
C ALA A 38 4.05 10.69 -6.59
N ARG A 39 3.34 10.83 -5.47
CA ARG A 39 3.48 9.95 -4.30
C ARG A 39 3.06 8.52 -4.61
N GLU A 40 1.99 8.31 -5.36
CA GLU A 40 1.59 6.97 -5.83
C GLU A 40 2.69 6.35 -6.73
N MET A 41 3.26 7.13 -7.64
CA MET A 41 4.36 6.66 -8.51
C MET A 41 5.61 6.28 -7.71
N SER A 42 5.93 7.03 -6.65
CA SER A 42 7.05 6.70 -5.74
C SER A 42 6.84 5.36 -5.04
N VAL A 43 5.61 5.06 -4.61
CA VAL A 43 5.27 3.74 -4.03
C VAL A 43 5.52 2.62 -5.03
N LEU A 44 5.08 2.78 -6.29
CA LEU A 44 5.27 1.75 -7.31
C LEU A 44 6.75 1.51 -7.65
N GLN A 45 7.57 2.56 -7.65
CA GLN A 45 9.01 2.44 -7.82
C GLN A 45 9.66 1.68 -6.66
N HIS A 46 9.34 2.07 -5.42
CA HIS A 46 9.91 1.44 -4.24
C HIS A 46 9.58 -0.05 -4.15
N PHE A 47 8.31 -0.42 -4.34
CA PHE A 47 7.95 -1.84 -4.38
C PHE A 47 8.46 -2.54 -5.64
N GLY A 48 8.79 -1.80 -6.70
CA GLY A 48 9.37 -2.35 -7.93
C GLY A 48 10.78 -2.92 -7.77
N ASP A 49 11.48 -2.61 -6.68
CA ASP A 49 12.76 -3.22 -6.32
C ASP A 49 12.62 -4.73 -6.06
N LEU A 50 11.42 -5.21 -5.73
CA LEU A 50 11.07 -6.63 -5.63
C LEU A 50 10.64 -7.25 -6.98
N GLY A 51 10.88 -6.56 -8.10
CA GLY A 51 10.52 -7.04 -9.43
C GLY A 51 9.04 -6.82 -9.80
N ARG A 52 8.46 -7.75 -10.57
CA ARG A 52 7.10 -7.63 -11.13
C ARG A 52 6.04 -7.82 -10.05
N GLU A 53 6.26 -8.78 -9.17
CA GLU A 53 5.44 -9.13 -8.02
C GLU A 53 5.43 -7.98 -7.02
N GLY A 54 6.60 -7.36 -6.82
CA GLY A 54 6.76 -6.11 -6.10
C GLY A 54 5.84 -4.99 -6.59
N ARG A 55 5.92 -4.63 -7.88
CA ARG A 55 5.01 -3.64 -8.49
C ARG A 55 3.53 -4.00 -8.28
N THR A 56 3.20 -5.28 -8.34
CA THR A 56 1.84 -5.78 -8.10
C THR A 56 1.40 -5.56 -6.66
N LEU A 57 2.26 -5.85 -5.69
CA LEU A 57 2.03 -5.55 -4.28
C LEU A 57 1.82 -4.04 -4.05
N GLY A 58 2.65 -3.19 -4.65
CA GLY A 58 2.48 -1.73 -4.61
C GLY A 58 1.10 -1.28 -5.12
N MET A 59 0.65 -1.83 -6.25
CA MET A 59 -0.68 -1.54 -6.80
C MET A 59 -1.81 -1.99 -5.86
N LEU A 60 -1.70 -3.16 -5.23
CA LEU A 60 -2.68 -3.63 -4.24
C LEU A 60 -2.77 -2.69 -3.04
N LEU A 61 -1.62 -2.28 -2.49
CA LEU A 61 -1.54 -1.35 -1.37
C LEU A 61 -2.16 0.02 -1.67
N LEU A 62 -1.94 0.54 -2.88
CA LEU A 62 -2.58 1.80 -3.32
C LEU A 62 -4.10 1.66 -3.50
N ARG A 63 -4.59 0.50 -3.96
CA ARG A 63 -6.03 0.24 -4.09
C ARG A 63 -6.72 0.15 -2.73
N MET A 64 -6.10 -0.50 -1.74
CA MET A 64 -6.64 -0.59 -0.38
C MET A 64 -6.77 0.80 0.28
N GLY A 65 -5.73 1.64 0.16
CA GLY A 65 -5.70 2.96 0.79
C GLY A 65 -6.68 3.99 0.22
N ARG A 66 -7.01 3.92 -1.08
CA ARG A 66 -7.95 4.84 -1.73
C ARG A 66 -9.43 4.59 -1.37
N GLY A 67 -9.71 3.46 -0.71
CA GLY A 67 -11.07 2.93 -0.59
C GLY A 67 -11.59 2.41 -1.94
N GLN A 68 -12.49 1.44 -1.90
CA GLN A 68 -13.36 1.21 -3.04
C GLN A 68 -14.08 2.54 -3.26
N ILE A 69 -13.96 3.14 -4.44
CA ILE A 69 -14.92 4.15 -4.88
C ILE A 69 -16.25 3.40 -4.82
N ALA A 70 -17.01 3.59 -3.75
CA ALA A 70 -18.39 3.13 -3.70
C ALA A 70 -19.07 3.82 -4.88
N ARG A 71 -19.57 3.00 -5.80
CA ARG A 71 -20.39 3.48 -6.92
C ARG A 71 -21.68 4.07 -6.37
#